data_AF-A0A8T5LI71-F1
#
_entry.id   AF-A0A8T5LI71-F1
#
_cell.length_a   1.000
_cell.length_b   1.000
_cell.length_c   1.000
_cell.angle_alpha   90.00
_cell.angle_beta   90.00
_cell.angle_gamma   90.00
#
_symmetry.space_group_name_H-M   'P 1'
#
loop_
_entity.id
_entity.type
_entity.pdbx_description
1 polymer ?
#
loop_
_entity_poly.entity_id
_entity_poly.type
_entity_poly.pdbx_seq_one_letter_code
_entity_poly.pdbx_strand_id
1 'polypeptide(L)'
;MTPRKSEELLSSKIDQVIFSFNGSTKEEYEFFMKPLKFDDVVGRISDFIKMRGNRKTPQIAVHMLKLGASKDSLIRMRNYWNKLGVTVHILKYENRAGNVKNYDVKLTKNVKKIPCYRLLNHMYIVVNGDAVLCCADWEREVVIGNLRKQSISNVWNGKVRAEYVKAHKEGRFDELKLCDVCNFNEIVVD
;
A
#
# COMPACT_ATOMS: atom_id res chain seq x y z
N MET A 1 10.74 0.03 16.18
CA MET A 1 11.45 1.31 16.01
C MET A 1 12.24 1.57 17.27
N THR A 2 13.51 1.95 17.15
CA THR A 2 14.38 2.28 18.29
C THR A 2 14.23 3.75 18.67
N PRO A 3 14.57 4.17 19.90
CA PRO A 3 14.54 5.58 20.31
C PRO A 3 15.31 6.50 19.35
N ARG A 4 16.53 6.10 18.94
CA ARG A 4 17.32 6.83 17.94
C ARG A 4 16.58 7.03 16.62
N LYS A 5 15.92 5.98 16.11
CA LYS A 5 15.16 6.08 14.86
C LYS A 5 13.91 6.96 15.02
N SER A 6 13.27 6.93 16.18
CA SER A 6 12.17 7.84 16.51
C SER A 6 12.63 9.30 16.44
N GLU A 7 13.77 9.63 17.05
CA GLU A 7 14.34 10.98 17.01
C GLU A 7 14.71 11.42 15.60
N GLU A 8 15.36 10.56 14.82
CA GLU A 8 15.69 10.82 13.41
C GLU A 8 14.42 11.13 12.59
N LEU A 9 13.35 10.37 12.78
CA LEU A 9 12.08 10.62 12.08
C LEU A 9 11.40 11.92 12.54
N LEU A 10 11.38 12.20 13.85
CA LEU A 10 10.75 13.41 14.39
C LEU A 10 11.52 14.70 14.12
N SER A 11 12.84 14.60 13.93
CA SER A 11 13.69 15.72 13.52
C SER A 11 13.72 15.94 12.01
N SER A 12 13.26 14.96 11.23
CA SER A 12 13.11 15.09 9.79
C SER A 12 11.87 15.92 9.41
N LYS A 13 11.85 16.41 8.17
CA LYS A 13 10.72 17.19 7.61
C LYS A 13 9.65 16.30 6.96
N ILE A 14 9.47 15.07 7.45
CA ILE A 14 8.45 14.16 6.91
C ILE A 14 7.05 14.55 7.38
N ASP A 15 6.08 14.49 6.48
CA ASP A 15 4.70 14.84 6.79
C ASP A 15 3.94 13.73 7.51
N GLN A 16 4.32 12.46 7.26
CA GLN A 16 3.59 11.31 7.77
C GLN A 16 4.52 10.12 8.07
N VAL A 17 4.21 9.41 9.14
CA VAL A 17 4.75 8.07 9.44
C VAL A 17 3.59 7.09 9.50
N ILE A 18 3.70 6.05 8.69
CA ILE A 18 2.69 4.99 8.60
C ILE A 18 3.30 3.68 9.09
N PHE A 19 2.69 3.07 10.09
CA PHE A 19 3.08 1.74 10.57
C PHE A 19 2.21 0.66 9.93
N SER A 20 2.83 -0.37 9.37
CA SER A 20 2.11 -1.58 8.97
C SER A 20 1.66 -2.34 10.22
N PHE A 21 0.35 -2.49 10.38
CA PHE A 21 -0.25 -3.12 11.54
C PHE A 21 -1.38 -4.06 11.11
N ASN A 22 -1.05 -5.30 10.75
CA ASN A 22 -2.06 -6.26 10.30
C ASN A 22 -2.57 -7.08 11.47
N GLY A 23 -3.89 -7.14 11.66
CA GLY A 23 -4.54 -7.87 12.76
C GLY A 23 -5.35 -6.95 13.67
N SER A 24 -6.54 -7.38 14.03
CA SER A 24 -7.49 -6.65 14.88
C SER A 24 -7.54 -7.18 16.32
N THR A 25 -6.85 -8.28 16.59
CA THR A 25 -6.53 -8.80 17.92
C THR A 25 -5.03 -9.08 18.04
N LYS A 26 -4.56 -9.36 19.26
CA LYS A 26 -3.17 -9.74 19.52
C LYS A 26 -2.80 -11.03 18.76
N GLU A 27 -3.69 -12.01 18.78
CA GLU A 27 -3.49 -13.31 18.15
C GLU A 27 -3.40 -13.18 16.63
N GLU A 28 -4.32 -12.41 16.02
CA GLU A 28 -4.27 -12.12 14.58
C GLU A 28 -2.99 -11.37 14.20
N TYR A 29 -2.62 -10.36 15.00
CA TYR A 29 -1.43 -9.57 14.74
C TYR A 29 -0.17 -10.43 14.78
N GLU A 30 0.02 -11.20 15.85
CA GLU A 30 1.18 -12.08 15.98
C GLU A 30 1.15 -13.24 14.97
N PHE A 31 -0.02 -13.62 14.46
CA PHE A 31 -0.13 -14.59 13.38
C PHE A 31 0.38 -14.01 12.04
N PHE A 32 -0.09 -12.82 11.66
CA PHE A 32 0.25 -12.21 10.36
C PHE A 32 1.60 -11.52 10.33
N MET A 33 2.08 -11.00 11.47
CA MET A 33 3.26 -10.13 11.55
C MET A 33 4.47 -10.82 12.18
N LYS A 34 4.53 -12.17 12.16
CA LYS A 34 5.67 -12.92 12.72
C LYS A 34 7.01 -12.38 12.19
N PRO A 35 8.04 -12.25 13.05
CA PRO A 35 8.10 -12.67 14.46
C PRO A 35 7.67 -11.58 15.46
N LEU A 36 7.00 -10.50 15.02
CA LEU A 36 6.69 -9.35 15.87
C LEU A 36 5.68 -9.71 16.97
N LYS A 37 5.87 -9.11 18.16
CA LYS A 37 4.98 -9.24 19.32
C LYS A 37 4.07 -8.02 19.42
N PHE A 38 2.78 -8.27 19.65
CA PHE A 38 1.76 -7.23 19.63
C PHE A 38 2.07 -6.12 20.64
N ASP A 39 2.31 -6.50 21.89
CA ASP A 39 2.54 -5.55 22.99
C ASP A 39 3.81 -4.72 22.76
N ASP A 40 4.88 -5.33 22.24
CA ASP A 40 6.12 -4.62 21.92
C ASP A 40 5.90 -3.57 20.82
N VAL A 41 5.14 -3.90 19.77
CA VAL A 41 4.88 -2.97 18.68
C VAL A 41 3.96 -1.85 19.14
N VAL A 42 2.89 -2.17 19.85
CA VAL A 42 1.97 -1.18 20.43
C VAL A 42 2.70 -0.25 21.39
N GLY A 43 3.58 -0.78 22.25
CA GLY A 43 4.43 0.00 23.14
C GLY A 43 5.34 0.96 22.36
N ARG A 44 6.06 0.47 21.35
CA ARG A 44 6.96 1.29 20.52
C ARG A 44 6.24 2.39 19.74
N ILE A 45 5.04 2.11 19.23
CA ILE A 45 4.22 3.13 18.56
C ILE A 45 3.74 4.16 19.59
N SER A 46 3.30 3.71 20.76
CA SER A 46 2.88 4.60 21.86
C SER A 46 4.01 5.52 22.31
N ASP A 47 5.23 5.00 22.42
CA ASP A 47 6.41 5.79 22.77
C ASP A 47 6.73 6.82 21.67
N PHE A 48 6.62 6.45 20.40
CA PHE A 48 6.76 7.40 19.29
C PHE A 48 5.71 8.52 19.35
N ILE A 49 4.45 8.20 19.65
CA ILE A 49 3.37 9.18 19.81
C ILE A 49 3.71 10.15 20.95
N LYS A 50 4.16 9.64 22.11
CA LYS A 50 4.59 10.47 23.24
C LYS A 50 5.77 11.37 22.86
N MET A 51 6.78 10.82 22.20
CA MET A 51 7.95 11.57 21.74
C MET A 51 7.57 12.66 20.72
N ARG A 52 6.62 12.38 19.83
CA ARG A 52 6.07 13.34 18.87
C ARG A 52 5.41 14.52 19.59
N GLY A 53 4.68 14.25 20.68
CA GLY A 53 4.06 15.29 21.53
C GLY A 53 3.10 16.19 20.75
N ASN A 54 3.17 17.49 20.99
CA ASN A 54 2.28 18.50 20.39
C ASN A 54 2.71 19.00 19.00
N ARG A 55 3.74 18.40 18.37
CA ARG A 55 4.13 18.75 16.99
C ARG A 55 2.94 18.58 16.05
N LYS A 56 2.90 19.20 14.86
CA LYS A 56 1.84 18.90 13.88
C LYS A 56 2.21 17.73 12.97
N THR A 57 3.49 17.64 12.60
CA THR A 57 4.06 16.56 11.79
C THR A 57 5.12 15.77 12.57
N PRO A 58 5.35 14.49 12.20
CA PRO A 58 4.54 13.73 11.25
C PRO A 58 3.14 13.44 11.80
N GLN A 59 2.16 13.37 10.90
CA GLN A 59 0.91 12.67 11.18
C GLN A 59 1.22 11.18 11.35
N ILE A 60 0.51 10.53 12.27
CA ILE A 60 0.75 9.12 12.57
C ILE A 60 -0.45 8.33 12.09
N ALA A 61 -0.18 7.30 11.29
CA ALA A 61 -1.20 6.38 10.81
C ALA A 61 -0.77 4.93 10.95
N VAL A 62 -1.77 4.04 10.96
CA VAL A 62 -1.57 2.60 10.80
C VAL A 62 -2.28 2.13 9.54
N HIS A 63 -1.61 1.24 8.80
CA HIS A 63 -2.18 0.52 7.66
C HIS A 63 -2.48 -0.91 8.08
N MET A 64 -3.76 -1.29 7.97
CA MET A 64 -4.24 -2.63 8.27
C MET A 64 -4.83 -3.27 7.03
N LEU A 65 -4.49 -4.52 6.74
CA LEU A 65 -5.18 -5.31 5.73
C LEU A 65 -6.47 -5.92 6.31
N LYS A 66 -7.56 -5.92 5.54
CA LYS A 66 -8.80 -6.63 5.89
C LYS A 66 -8.63 -8.14 5.65
N LEU A 67 -8.15 -8.85 6.67
CA LEU A 67 -7.80 -10.29 6.60
C LEU A 67 -8.81 -11.17 7.35
N GLY A 68 -10.08 -11.15 6.94
CA GLY A 68 -11.13 -11.98 7.55
C GLY A 68 -11.57 -11.57 8.96
N ALA A 69 -10.95 -10.53 9.55
CA ALA A 69 -11.35 -9.94 10.81
C ALA A 69 -12.84 -9.57 10.85
N SER A 70 -13.47 -9.79 12.01
CA SER A 70 -14.87 -9.41 12.21
C SER A 70 -15.04 -7.88 12.16
N LYS A 71 -16.24 -7.40 11.83
CA LYS A 71 -16.52 -5.96 11.83
C LYS A 71 -16.23 -5.36 13.21
N ASP A 72 -16.62 -6.05 14.28
CA ASP A 72 -16.48 -5.56 15.64
C ASP A 72 -15.03 -5.45 16.09
N SER A 73 -14.17 -6.42 15.73
CA SER A 73 -12.75 -6.36 16.08
C SER A 73 -12.05 -5.21 15.35
N LEU A 74 -12.36 -4.98 14.08
CA LEU A 74 -11.85 -3.83 13.33
C LEU A 74 -12.31 -2.50 13.92
N ILE A 75 -13.58 -2.39 14.35
CA ILE A 75 -14.10 -1.19 15.03
C ILE A 75 -13.38 -0.95 16.34
N ARG A 76 -13.19 -1.99 17.17
CA ARG A 76 -12.46 -1.87 18.44
C ARG A 76 -11.02 -1.40 18.23
N MET A 77 -10.29 -2.01 17.29
CA MET A 77 -8.91 -1.63 16.99
C MET A 77 -8.82 -0.21 16.42
N ARG A 78 -9.74 0.16 15.53
CA ARG A 78 -9.85 1.54 15.03
C ARG A 78 -10.06 2.54 16.17
N ASN A 79 -10.99 2.26 17.07
CA ASN A 79 -11.28 3.13 18.21
C ASN A 79 -10.08 3.25 19.16
N TYR A 80 -9.33 2.16 19.36
CA TYR A 80 -8.09 2.17 20.14
C TYR A 80 -7.07 3.15 19.56
N TRP A 81 -6.75 3.03 18.26
CA TRP A 81 -5.78 3.91 17.59
C TRP A 81 -6.26 5.37 17.51
N ASN A 82 -7.54 5.59 17.20
CA ASN A 82 -8.10 6.93 17.13
C ASN A 82 -8.00 7.68 18.46
N LYS A 83 -8.19 6.99 19.60
CA LYS A 83 -8.00 7.57 20.95
C LYS A 83 -6.57 8.04 21.20
N LEU A 84 -5.59 7.48 20.49
CA LEU A 84 -4.18 7.90 20.55
C LEU A 84 -3.83 8.95 19.48
N GLY A 85 -4.82 9.48 18.76
CA GLY A 85 -4.60 10.45 17.68
C GLY A 85 -4.00 9.81 16.40
N VAL A 86 -4.09 8.49 16.26
CA VAL A 86 -3.56 7.75 15.10
C VAL A 86 -4.68 7.47 14.11
N THR A 87 -4.44 7.81 12.84
CA THR A 87 -5.39 7.50 11.76
C THR A 87 -5.29 6.04 11.35
N VAL A 88 -6.43 5.37 11.13
CA VAL A 88 -6.47 3.96 10.70
C VAL A 88 -6.94 3.83 9.26
N HIS A 89 -6.06 3.36 8.39
CA HIS A 89 -6.41 2.99 7.02
C HIS A 89 -6.59 1.48 6.93
N ILE A 90 -7.80 1.04 6.59
CA ILE A 90 -8.11 -0.36 6.32
C ILE A 90 -8.07 -0.57 4.81
N LEU A 91 -7.14 -1.39 4.35
CA LEU A 91 -6.88 -1.64 2.94
C LEU A 91 -7.47 -2.99 2.51
N LYS A 92 -7.94 -3.04 1.26
CA LYS A 92 -8.34 -4.30 0.62
C LYS A 92 -7.09 -5.14 0.37
N TYR A 93 -7.25 -6.45 0.47
CA TYR A 93 -6.23 -7.40 0.08
C TYR A 93 -6.23 -7.55 -1.46
N GLU A 94 -5.10 -7.31 -2.10
CA GLU A 94 -4.96 -7.28 -3.57
C GLU A 94 -4.28 -8.56 -4.07
N ASN A 95 -4.65 -9.04 -5.25
CA ASN A 95 -4.09 -10.26 -5.85
C ASN A 95 -2.72 -10.06 -6.51
N ARG A 96 -2.09 -8.90 -6.31
CA ARG A 96 -0.78 -8.55 -6.87
C ARG A 96 -0.69 -8.75 -8.38
N ALA A 97 -1.79 -8.51 -9.11
CA ALA A 97 -1.83 -8.67 -10.56
C ALA A 97 -1.36 -10.06 -11.03
N GLY A 98 -1.60 -11.11 -10.24
CA GLY A 98 -1.19 -12.48 -10.55
C GLY A 98 0.29 -12.76 -10.36
N ASN A 99 1.08 -11.77 -9.93
CA ASN A 99 2.53 -11.83 -9.86
C ASN A 99 3.05 -12.56 -8.59
N VAL A 100 2.15 -13.11 -7.78
CA VAL A 100 2.47 -13.95 -6.61
C VAL A 100 1.73 -15.28 -6.75
N LYS A 101 2.48 -16.38 -6.87
CA LYS A 101 1.93 -17.74 -7.01
C LYS A 101 1.23 -18.19 -5.72
N ASN A 102 0.21 -19.05 -5.86
CA ASN A 102 -0.60 -19.59 -4.75
C ASN A 102 -1.28 -18.51 -3.88
N TYR A 103 -1.54 -17.34 -4.47
CA TYR A 103 -2.05 -16.17 -3.77
C TYR A 103 -3.43 -15.82 -4.34
N ASP A 104 -4.42 -16.63 -3.99
CA ASP A 104 -5.74 -16.54 -4.60
C ASP A 104 -6.67 -15.67 -3.74
N VAL A 105 -6.77 -14.39 -4.10
CA VAL A 105 -7.75 -13.50 -3.49
C VAL A 105 -9.07 -13.73 -4.21
N LYS A 106 -10.05 -14.33 -3.53
CA LYS A 106 -11.40 -14.56 -4.08
C LYS A 106 -11.89 -13.30 -4.79
N LEU A 107 -12.05 -13.40 -6.11
CA LEU A 107 -12.56 -12.34 -6.95
C LEU A 107 -13.95 -11.94 -6.45
N THR A 108 -14.16 -10.63 -6.36
CA THR A 108 -15.48 -10.11 -6.00
C THR A 108 -16.40 -10.37 -7.21
N LYS A 109 -17.55 -10.99 -7.01
CA LYS A 109 -18.52 -11.21 -8.09
C LYS A 109 -19.12 -9.86 -8.50
N ASN A 110 -19.51 -9.72 -9.76
CA ASN A 110 -20.12 -8.50 -10.34
C ASN A 110 -19.24 -7.26 -10.17
N VAL A 111 -18.01 -7.33 -10.69
CA VAL A 111 -17.09 -6.19 -10.71
C VAL A 111 -16.94 -5.62 -12.10
N LYS A 112 -16.74 -4.30 -12.17
CA LYS A 112 -16.31 -3.59 -13.38
C LYS A 112 -14.94 -2.98 -13.13
N LYS A 113 -14.06 -3.08 -14.13
CA LYS A 113 -12.76 -2.38 -14.12
C LYS A 113 -12.91 -0.94 -14.57
N ILE A 114 -12.24 -0.03 -13.87
CA ILE A 114 -12.16 1.40 -14.21
C ILE A 114 -10.70 1.81 -14.46
N PRO A 115 -10.43 2.97 -15.09
CA PRO A 115 -9.07 3.47 -15.24
C PRO A 115 -8.31 3.49 -13.90
N CYS A 116 -7.12 2.90 -13.89
CA CYS A 116 -6.38 2.61 -12.67
C CYS A 116 -5.75 3.89 -12.11
N TYR A 117 -6.11 4.24 -10.88
CA TYR A 117 -5.55 5.41 -10.19
C TYR A 117 -4.01 5.35 -10.09
N ARG A 118 -3.44 4.16 -9.82
CA ARG A 118 -1.98 3.99 -9.69
C ARG A 118 -1.25 4.30 -10.99
N LEU A 119 -1.73 3.76 -12.11
CA LEU A 119 -1.15 4.02 -13.42
C LEU A 119 -1.16 5.52 -13.75
N LEU A 120 -2.28 6.19 -13.43
CA LEU A 120 -2.48 7.59 -13.79
C LEU A 120 -1.66 8.55 -12.91
N ASN A 121 -1.39 8.20 -11.65
CA ASN A 121 -0.85 9.13 -10.66
C ASN A 121 0.48 8.73 -10.02
N HIS A 122 0.91 7.47 -10.13
CA HIS A 122 2.12 6.98 -9.45
C HIS A 122 3.16 6.41 -10.43
N MET A 123 4.43 6.65 -10.12
CA MET A 123 5.58 5.97 -10.72
C MET A 123 6.25 5.11 -9.66
N TYR A 124 6.61 3.87 -10.01
CA TYR A 124 7.27 2.93 -9.11
C TYR A 124 8.69 2.69 -9.59
N ILE A 125 9.68 2.99 -8.76
CA ILE A 125 11.10 2.91 -9.11
C ILE A 125 11.75 1.88 -8.20
N VAL A 126 12.35 0.85 -8.77
CA VAL A 126 13.10 -0.17 -8.03
C VAL A 126 14.57 0.22 -7.88
N VAL A 127 15.29 -0.43 -6.96
CA VAL A 127 16.64 -0.03 -6.52
C VAL A 127 17.70 0.05 -7.62
N ASN A 128 17.55 -0.72 -8.71
CA ASN A 128 18.45 -0.66 -9.86
C ASN A 128 18.16 0.52 -10.82
N GLY A 129 17.13 1.32 -10.52
CA GLY A 129 16.72 2.48 -11.31
C GLY A 129 15.65 2.17 -12.36
N ASP A 130 15.21 0.92 -12.53
CA ASP A 130 14.08 0.63 -13.41
C ASP A 130 12.82 1.27 -12.83
N ALA A 131 12.06 1.93 -13.69
CA ALA A 131 10.69 2.31 -13.42
C ALA A 131 9.77 1.19 -13.94
N VAL A 132 8.98 0.60 -13.05
CA VAL A 132 8.00 -0.44 -13.36
C VAL A 132 6.60 0.16 -13.40
N LEU A 133 5.69 -0.50 -14.13
CA LEU A 133 4.33 0.00 -14.34
C LEU A 133 3.55 0.16 -13.03
N CYS A 134 3.69 -0.77 -12.09
CA CYS A 134 2.87 -0.85 -10.88
C CYS A 134 3.66 -1.44 -9.71
N CYS A 135 3.32 -1.10 -8.46
CA CYS A 135 3.86 -1.78 -7.28
C CYS A 135 3.45 -3.26 -7.15
N ALA A 136 2.50 -3.71 -7.96
CA ALA A 136 2.14 -5.12 -8.08
C ALA A 136 3.08 -5.90 -9.02
N ASP A 137 3.90 -5.22 -9.82
CA ASP A 137 4.81 -5.82 -10.78
C ASP A 137 6.17 -6.19 -10.13
N TRP A 138 6.19 -7.27 -9.35
CA TRP A 138 7.37 -7.70 -8.59
C TRP A 138 8.41 -8.40 -9.46
N GLU A 139 7.96 -9.16 -10.45
CA GLU A 139 8.77 -9.84 -11.46
C GLU A 139 9.25 -8.87 -12.56
N ARG A 140 8.86 -7.58 -12.49
CA ARG A 140 9.26 -6.51 -13.42
C ARG A 140 8.91 -6.85 -14.87
N GLU A 141 7.73 -7.41 -15.04
CA GLU A 141 7.17 -7.84 -16.31
C GLU A 141 6.91 -6.67 -17.27
N VAL A 142 6.71 -5.47 -16.73
CA VAL A 142 6.45 -4.24 -17.50
C VAL A 142 7.32 -3.10 -16.99
N VAL A 143 8.53 -3.00 -17.53
CA VAL A 143 9.45 -1.88 -17.31
C VAL A 143 9.10 -0.73 -18.26
N ILE A 144 8.81 0.45 -17.71
CA ILE A 144 8.44 1.66 -18.47
C ILE A 144 9.63 2.60 -18.76
N GLY A 145 10.80 2.34 -18.15
CA GLY A 145 12.03 3.09 -18.40
C GLY A 145 13.08 2.85 -17.30
N ASN A 146 14.21 3.55 -17.36
CA ASN A 146 15.24 3.48 -16.33
C ASN A 146 15.83 4.87 -16.03
N LEU A 147 15.78 5.29 -14.76
CA LEU A 147 16.18 6.63 -14.32
C LEU A 147 17.70 6.86 -14.28
N ARG A 148 18.52 5.83 -14.48
CA ARG A 148 19.95 6.00 -14.73
C ARG A 148 20.25 6.42 -16.16
N LYS A 149 19.27 6.29 -17.08
CA LYS A 149 19.42 6.57 -18.50
C LYS A 149 18.52 7.70 -19.00
N GLN A 150 17.40 7.94 -18.33
CA GLN A 150 16.35 8.86 -18.77
C GLN A 150 15.90 9.74 -17.59
N SER A 151 15.45 10.96 -17.89
CA SER A 151 14.81 11.80 -16.87
C SER A 151 13.46 11.21 -16.45
N ILE A 152 13.01 11.54 -15.24
CA ILE A 152 11.69 11.13 -14.73
C ILE A 152 10.57 11.55 -15.70
N SER A 153 10.64 12.77 -16.26
CA SER A 153 9.64 13.26 -17.22
C SER A 153 9.60 12.40 -18.49
N ASN A 154 10.76 12.00 -19.02
CA ASN A 154 10.83 11.17 -20.21
C ASN A 154 10.29 9.76 -19.95
N VAL A 155 10.56 9.19 -18.78
CA VAL A 155 9.99 7.89 -18.39
C VAL A 155 8.48 7.98 -18.19
N TRP A 156 8.00 9.03 -17.51
CA TRP A 156 6.57 9.24 -17.24
C TRP A 156 5.72 9.41 -18.50
N ASN A 157 6.25 10.14 -19.48
CA ASN A 157 5.61 10.38 -20.77
C ASN A 157 6.04 9.37 -21.85
N GLY A 158 6.73 8.30 -21.45
CA GLY A 158 7.26 7.28 -22.35
C GLY A 158 6.15 6.48 -23.03
N LYS A 159 6.47 5.95 -24.22
CA LYS A 159 5.54 5.22 -25.09
C LYS A 159 4.80 4.08 -24.37
N VAL A 160 5.54 3.25 -23.63
CA VAL A 160 4.96 2.09 -22.92
C VAL A 160 3.87 2.55 -21.95
N ARG A 161 4.15 3.53 -21.07
CA ARG A 161 3.13 4.03 -20.14
C ARG A 161 1.96 4.69 -20.87
N ALA A 162 2.22 5.47 -21.92
CA ALA A 162 1.18 6.13 -22.71
C ALA A 162 0.19 5.13 -23.33
N GLU A 163 0.69 3.99 -23.83
CA GLU A 163 -0.13 2.90 -24.36
C GLU A 163 -1.02 2.28 -23.29
N TYR A 164 -0.47 2.01 -22.09
CA TYR A 164 -1.26 1.52 -20.96
C TYR A 164 -2.34 2.52 -20.54
N VAL A 165 -2.03 3.81 -20.48
CA VAL A 165 -3.00 4.87 -20.15
C VAL A 165 -4.11 4.94 -21.20
N LYS A 166 -3.77 4.85 -22.48
CA LYS A 166 -4.75 4.84 -23.58
C LYS A 166 -5.69 3.64 -23.47
N ALA A 167 -5.15 2.43 -23.32
CA ALA A 167 -5.94 1.21 -23.18
C ALA A 167 -6.85 1.25 -21.93
N HIS A 168 -6.39 1.81 -20.80
CA HIS A 168 -7.25 1.99 -19.61
C HIS A 168 -8.42 2.94 -19.86
N LYS A 169 -8.21 4.03 -20.63
CA LYS A 169 -9.30 4.97 -20.99
C LYS A 169 -10.31 4.33 -21.94
N GLU A 170 -9.85 3.43 -22.80
CA GLU A 170 -10.68 2.70 -23.77
C GLU A 170 -11.34 1.44 -23.17
N GLY A 171 -11.03 1.08 -21.92
CA GLY A 171 -11.56 -0.10 -21.24
C GLY A 171 -10.92 -1.43 -21.67
N ARG A 172 -9.80 -1.39 -22.40
CA ARG A 172 -9.08 -2.56 -22.95
C ARG A 172 -8.07 -3.12 -21.94
N PHE A 173 -8.56 -3.55 -20.78
CA PHE A 173 -7.70 -4.02 -19.68
C PHE A 173 -7.15 -5.42 -19.89
N ASP A 174 -7.91 -6.26 -20.59
CA ASP A 174 -7.62 -7.65 -20.96
C ASP A 174 -6.45 -7.80 -21.93
N GLU A 175 -6.13 -6.75 -22.69
CA GLU A 175 -4.96 -6.72 -23.57
C GLU A 175 -3.65 -6.38 -22.84
N LEU A 176 -3.73 -5.96 -21.57
CA LEU A 176 -2.61 -5.41 -20.84
C LEU A 176 -2.07 -6.41 -19.84
N LYS A 177 -0.79 -6.74 -19.98
CA LYS A 177 -0.07 -7.55 -19.00
C LYS A 177 -0.23 -6.96 -17.60
N LEU A 178 -0.42 -7.82 -16.60
CA LEU A 178 -0.76 -7.49 -15.20
C LEU A 178 -2.20 -6.99 -15.02
N CYS A 179 -2.68 -6.08 -15.87
CA CYS A 179 -3.96 -5.41 -15.68
C CYS A 179 -5.17 -6.27 -16.05
N ASP A 180 -4.99 -7.28 -16.90
CA ASP A 180 -6.00 -8.29 -17.27
C ASP A 180 -6.53 -9.06 -16.06
N VAL A 181 -5.65 -9.45 -15.14
CA VAL A 181 -5.97 -10.22 -13.93
C VAL A 181 -5.97 -9.37 -12.66
N CYS A 182 -5.51 -8.12 -12.69
CA CYS A 182 -5.45 -7.27 -11.50
C CYS A 182 -6.84 -6.96 -10.91
N ASN A 183 -6.97 -7.03 -9.57
CA ASN A 183 -8.21 -6.74 -8.85
C ASN A 183 -8.23 -5.36 -8.13
N PHE A 184 -7.24 -4.51 -8.39
CA PHE A 184 -7.10 -3.22 -7.71
C PHE A 184 -8.10 -2.17 -8.21
N ASN A 185 -8.31 -2.10 -9.52
CA ASN A 185 -9.19 -1.13 -10.18
C ASN A 185 -10.61 -1.67 -10.40
N GLU A 186 -11.00 -2.69 -9.64
CA GLU A 186 -12.34 -3.25 -9.65
C GLU A 186 -13.25 -2.47 -8.70
N ILE A 187 -14.40 -2.05 -9.21
CA ILE A 187 -15.51 -1.54 -8.41
C ILE A 187 -16.66 -2.55 -8.43
N VAL A 188 -17.35 -2.69 -7.30
CA VAL A 188 -18.57 -3.52 -7.22
C VAL A 188 -19.68 -2.82 -7.98
N VAL A 189 -20.37 -3.55 -8.83
CA VAL A 189 -21.56 -3.09 -9.53
C VAL A 189 -22.75 -3.87 -8.96
N ASP A 190 -23.69 -3.14 -8.36
CA ASP A 190 -24.97 -3.67 -7.91
C ASP A 190 -25.92 -3.91 -9.11
#